data_AF-A0A0C9TT03-F1
#
_entry.id   AF-A0A0C9TT03-F1
#
_cell.length_a   1.000
_cell.length_b   1.000
_cell.length_c   1.000
_cell.angle_alpha   90.00
_cell.angle_beta   90.00
_cell.angle_gamma   90.00
#
_symmetry.space_group_name_H-M   'P 1'
#
loop_
_entity.id
_entity.type
_entity.pdbx_description
1 polymer ?
#
loop_
_entity_poly.entity_id
_entity_poly.type
_entity_poly.pdbx_seq_one_letter_code
_entity_poly.pdbx_strand_id
1 'polypeptide(L)'
;AVVHSLSSLESYVFDMKRPVRTVAQEPYFTQRTSRVFVCGGMAGKLVLRQGLSRKETVLHSREGPIWHVRWRVHFIPWANDLV
;
A
#
# COMPACT_ATOMS: atom_id res chain seq x y z
N ALA A 1 3.96 9.12 2.05
CA ALA A 1 4.61 8.36 0.97
C ALA A 1 4.40 9.10 -0.35
N VAL A 2 5.38 9.08 -1.25
CA VAL A 2 5.26 9.70 -2.57
C VAL A 2 5.40 8.62 -3.63
N VAL A 3 4.54 8.63 -4.63
CA VAL A 3 4.59 7.75 -5.80
C VAL A 3 4.83 8.59 -7.03
N HIS A 4 5.97 8.36 -7.69
CA HIS A 4 6.30 8.99 -8.96
C HIS A 4 6.09 8.00 -10.10
N SER A 5 5.47 8.47 -11.18
CA SER A 5 5.47 7.74 -12.44
C SER A 5 6.84 7.85 -13.10
N LEU A 6 7.33 6.75 -13.68
CA LEU A 6 8.56 6.75 -14.49
C LEU A 6 8.28 7.04 -15.96
N SER A 7 7.03 6.89 -16.40
CA SER A 7 6.61 7.05 -17.80
C SER A 7 5.76 8.29 -18.05
N SER A 8 5.41 9.04 -17.01
CA SER A 8 4.65 10.28 -17.09
C SER A 8 5.12 11.27 -16.02
N LEU A 9 4.67 12.52 -16.10
CA LEU A 9 4.99 13.56 -15.12
C LEU A 9 4.11 13.50 -13.85
N GLU A 10 3.35 12.42 -13.68
CA GLU A 10 2.44 12.28 -12.56
C GLU A 10 3.18 11.96 -11.25
N SER A 11 2.81 12.69 -10.20
CA SER A 11 3.32 12.50 -8.84
C SER A 11 2.16 12.51 -7.86
N TYR A 12 2.08 11.50 -7.00
CA TYR A 12 1.02 11.35 -6.01
C TYR A 12 1.59 11.37 -4.61
N VAL A 13 1.12 12.31 -3.79
CA VAL A 13 1.53 12.45 -2.38
C VAL A 13 0.42 11.91 -1.49
N PHE A 14 0.76 10.89 -0.70
CA PHE A 14 -0.14 10.29 0.28
C PHE A 14 0.33 10.61 1.70
N ASP A 15 -0.51 11.31 2.44
CA ASP A 15 -0.27 11.60 3.86
C ASP A 15 -0.54 10.36 4.72
N MET A 16 0.51 9.84 5.35
CA MET A 16 0.48 8.57 6.08
C MET A 16 0.60 8.85 7.57
N LYS A 17 -0.38 8.37 8.36
CA LYS A 17 -0.39 8.54 9.82
C LYS A 17 0.71 7.76 10.55
N ARG A 18 1.33 6.80 9.88
CA ARG A 18 2.40 5.94 10.39
C ARG A 18 3.50 5.85 9.32
N PRO A 19 4.78 5.69 9.70
CA PRO A 19 5.84 5.41 8.75
C PRO A 19 5.52 4.16 7.92
N VAL A 20 5.68 4.28 6.60
CA VAL A 20 5.48 3.18 5.64
C VAL A 20 6.84 2.62 5.27
N ARG A 21 6.98 1.28 5.30
CA ARG A 21 8.18 0.58 4.86
C ARG A 21 8.00 -0.09 3.51
N THR A 22 6.79 -0.54 3.22
CA THR A 22 6.48 -1.27 1.99
C THR A 22 5.15 -0.83 1.40
N VAL A 23 5.06 -0.84 0.08
CA VAL A 23 3.88 -0.46 -0.70
C VAL A 23 3.75 -1.37 -1.92
N ALA A 24 2.53 -1.74 -2.28
CA ALA A 24 2.19 -2.40 -3.53
C ALA A 24 0.94 -1.75 -4.13
N GLN A 25 1.05 -1.35 -5.40
CA GLN A 25 -0.04 -0.75 -6.15
C GLN A 25 -0.86 -1.84 -6.84
N GLU A 26 -2.15 -1.59 -7.06
CA GLU A 26 -2.94 -2.46 -7.94
C GLU A 26 -2.35 -2.47 -9.37
N PRO A 27 -2.51 -3.55 -10.16
CA PRO A 27 -1.90 -3.67 -11.49
C PRO A 27 -2.26 -2.55 -12.48
N TYR A 28 -3.40 -1.90 -12.29
CA TYR A 28 -3.92 -0.85 -13.16
C TYR A 28 -3.98 0.51 -12.46
N PHE A 29 -3.07 0.76 -11.51
CA PHE A 29 -3.08 1.93 -10.64
C PHE A 29 -3.24 3.25 -11.39
N THR A 30 -2.47 3.46 -12.48
CA THR A 30 -2.53 4.68 -13.29
C THR A 30 -3.75 4.75 -14.23
N GLN A 31 -4.37 3.62 -14.55
CA GLN A 31 -5.54 3.56 -15.43
C GLN A 31 -6.85 3.73 -14.67
N ARG A 32 -6.89 3.34 -13.39
CA ARG A 32 -8.08 3.44 -12.54
C ARG A 32 -8.08 4.70 -11.70
N THR A 33 -9.20 5.42 -11.71
CA THR A 33 -9.42 6.61 -10.88
C THR A 33 -9.34 6.31 -9.38
N SER A 34 -9.60 5.07 -8.98
CA SER A 34 -9.50 4.62 -7.59
C SER A 34 -8.07 4.68 -7.06
N ARG A 35 -7.04 4.46 -7.89
CA ARG A 35 -5.62 4.52 -7.47
C ARG A 35 -5.39 3.72 -6.19
N VAL A 36 -5.77 2.44 -6.17
CA VAL A 36 -5.75 1.64 -4.94
C VAL A 36 -4.36 1.06 -4.70
N PHE A 37 -3.92 1.08 -3.46
CA PHE A 37 -2.67 0.46 -3.04
C PHE A 37 -2.77 -0.13 -1.64
N VAL A 38 -1.87 -1.06 -1.34
CA VAL A 38 -1.67 -1.60 0.00
C VAL A 38 -0.32 -1.14 0.52
N CYS A 39 -0.25 -0.83 1.80
CA CYS A 39 0.99 -0.47 2.47
C CYS A 39 1.10 -1.12 3.85
N GLY A 40 2.34 -1.22 4.34
CA GLY A 40 2.66 -1.73 5.67
C GLY A 40 3.98 -1.19 6.19
N GLY A 41 4.27 -1.48 7.46
CA GLY A 41 5.53 -1.10 8.10
C GLY A 41 5.59 -1.57 9.56
N MET A 42 6.40 -0.88 10.37
CA MET A 42 6.72 -1.28 11.75
C MET A 42 5.52 -1.30 12.69
N ALA A 43 4.43 -0.60 12.36
CA ALA A 43 3.19 -0.64 13.13
C ALA A 43 2.46 -1.99 13.05
N GLY A 44 2.93 -2.92 12.21
CA GLY A 44 2.39 -4.27 12.09
C GLY A 44 0.95 -4.33 11.61
N LYS A 45 0.58 -3.39 10.73
CA LYS A 45 -0.71 -3.34 10.05
C LYS A 45 -0.50 -3.36 8.55
N LEU A 46 -1.24 -4.23 7.87
CA LEU A 46 -1.42 -4.20 6.42
C LEU A 46 -2.67 -3.38 6.12
N VAL A 47 -2.51 -2.28 5.38
CA VAL A 47 -3.58 -1.29 5.17
C VAL A 47 -3.82 -1.10 3.68
N LEU A 48 -5.06 -1.29 3.25
CA LEU A 48 -5.56 -0.92 1.94
C LEU A 48 -5.99 0.55 1.96
N ARG A 49 -5.57 1.32 0.96
CA ARG A 49 -5.95 2.72 0.79
C ARG A 49 -6.30 3.01 -0.68
N GLN A 50 -7.27 3.89 -0.86
CA GLN A 50 -7.66 4.44 -2.15
C GLN A 50 -7.07 5.83 -2.32
N GLY A 51 -6.42 6.13 -3.45
CA GLY A 51 -5.56 7.30 -3.57
C GLY A 51 -6.23 8.66 -3.31
N LEU A 52 -7.49 8.83 -3.71
CA LEU A 52 -8.25 10.06 -3.50
C LEU A 52 -8.93 10.14 -2.13
N SER A 53 -9.02 9.02 -1.41
CA SER A 53 -9.74 8.94 -0.14
C SER A 53 -8.79 8.86 1.03
N ARG A 54 -9.14 9.54 2.13
CA ARG A 54 -8.50 9.30 3.44
C ARG A 54 -8.97 7.99 4.08
N LYS A 55 -9.88 7.25 3.43
CA LYS A 55 -10.39 5.97 3.92
C LYS A 55 -9.29 4.92 3.88
N GLU A 56 -9.07 4.31 5.02
CA GLU A 56 -8.17 3.18 5.21
C GLU A 56 -8.99 1.95 5.57
N THR A 57 -8.54 0.78 5.12
CA THR A 57 -9.08 -0.51 5.57
C THR A 57 -7.92 -1.37 6.02
N VAL A 58 -7.95 -1.80 7.29
CA VAL A 58 -6.93 -2.72 7.81
C VAL A 58 -7.28 -4.11 7.31
N LEU A 59 -6.41 -4.68 6.48
CA LEU A 59 -6.56 -6.03 5.95
C LEU A 59 -6.00 -7.08 6.93
N HIS A 60 -4.94 -6.70 7.66
CA HIS A 60 -4.26 -7.59 8.59
C HIS A 60 -3.57 -6.81 9.71
N SER A 61 -3.46 -7.41 10.90
CA SER A 61 -2.73 -6.84 12.04
C SER A 61 -2.37 -7.88 13.10
N ARG A 62 -1.46 -7.50 14.02
CA ARG A 62 -1.06 -8.23 15.25
C ARG A 62 -0.03 -9.36 15.06
N GLU A 63 0.70 -9.37 13.95
CA GLU A 63 1.76 -10.37 13.67
C GLU A 63 3.16 -9.73 13.52
N GLY A 64 3.37 -8.57 14.15
CA GLY A 64 4.62 -7.82 14.04
C GLY A 64 4.73 -6.98 12.75
N PRO A 65 5.88 -6.34 12.51
CA PRO A 65 6.16 -5.50 11.35
C PRO A 65 5.80 -6.15 10.01
N ILE A 66 5.27 -5.35 9.09
CA ILE A 66 5.11 -5.78 7.69
C ILE A 66 6.39 -5.45 6.93
N TRP A 67 7.08 -6.49 6.45
CA TRP A 67 8.36 -6.33 5.76
C TRP A 67 8.20 -6.14 4.26
N HIS A 68 7.35 -6.94 3.64
CA HIS A 68 7.10 -6.93 2.21
C HIS A 68 5.62 -7.13 1.91
N VAL A 69 5.15 -6.46 0.86
CA VAL A 69 3.84 -6.69 0.25
C VAL A 69 3.99 -6.71 -1.26
N ARG A 70 3.23 -7.59 -1.92
CA ARG A 70 3.05 -7.59 -3.38
C ARG A 70 1.57 -7.64 -3.72
N TRP A 71 1.23 -7.05 -4.85
CA TRP A 71 -0.10 -7.18 -5.43
C TRP A 71 0.00 -8.10 -6.66
N ARG A 72 -0.81 -9.15 -6.68
CA ARG A 72 -0.89 -10.14 -7.76
C ARG A 72 -2.35 -10.36 -8.14
N VAL A 73 -2.83 -9.57 -9.11
CA VAL A 73 -4.20 -9.65 -9.63
C VAL A 73 -5.25 -9.61 -8.50
N HIS A 74 -5.73 -10.77 -8.04
CA HIS A 74 -6.73 -10.94 -6.99
C HIS A 74 -6.15 -11.21 -5.60
N PHE A 75 -4.83 -11.37 -5.49
CA PHE A 75 -4.14 -11.72 -4.25
C PHE A 75 -3.19 -10.62 -3.81
N ILE A 76 -3.07 -10.48 -2.48
CA ILE A 76 -2.13 -9.58 -1.84
C ILE A 76 -1.31 -10.43 -0.84
N PRO A 77 -0.24 -11.11 -1.28
CA PRO A 77 0.68 -11.75 -0.35
C PRO A 77 1.52 -10.70 0.40
N TRP A 78 1.77 -10.95 1.68
CA TRP A 78 2.65 -10.17 2.53
C TRP A 78 3.53 -11.09 3.40
N ALA A 79 4.60 -10.53 3.94
CA ALA A 79 5.48 -11.18 4.91
C ALA A 79 5.56 -10.32 6.18
N ASN A 80 5.56 -10.97 7.34
CA ASN A 80 5.70 -10.36 8.66
C ASN A 80 6.64 -11.19 9.54
N ASP A 81 6.69 -10.94 10.85
CA ASP A 81 7.61 -11.65 11.75
C ASP A 81 7.16 -13.08 12.06
N LEU A 82 5.86 -13.37 11.96
CA LEU A 82 5.26 -14.65 12.36
C LEU A 82 4.85 -15.53 11.17
N VAL A 83 4.99 -15.03 9.95
CA VAL A 83 4.60 -15.67 8.68
C VAL A 83 5.77 -15.70 7.71
#